data_AF-A0A2V6I143-F1
#
_entry.id   AF-A0A2V6I143-F1
#
_cell.length_a   1.000
_cell.length_b   1.000
_cell.length_c   1.000
_cell.angle_alpha   90.00
_cell.angle_beta   90.00
_cell.angle_gamma   90.00
#
_symmetry.space_group_name_H-M   'P 1'
#
loop_
_entity.id
_entity.type
_entity.pdbx_description
1 polymer ?
#
loop_
_entity_poly.entity_id
_entity_poly.type
_entity_poly.pdbx_seq_one_letter_code
_entity_poly.pdbx_strand_id
1 'polypeptide(L)'
;MSWEMLSAIGQLIAVLIGIPSLIYLAIQIRNQGKESQRAAASMLMAHWTDFRKSMSDNADLAAIHLRGLRSFEELDPVEKLRFGSALGRLFVLSEGLYLFYLDGALPSELW
;
A
#
# COMPACT_ATOMS: atom_id res chain seq x y z
N MET A 1 35.45 -9.93 -45.54
CA MET A 1 34.99 -9.55 -44.18
C MET A 1 34.83 -10.85 -43.40
N SER A 2 35.73 -11.13 -42.47
CA SER A 2 35.72 -12.40 -41.73
C SER A 2 34.55 -12.45 -40.75
N TRP A 3 33.99 -13.65 -40.54
CA TRP A 3 32.93 -13.91 -39.55
C TRP A 3 33.29 -13.43 -38.14
N GLU A 4 34.58 -13.46 -37.81
CA GLU A 4 35.12 -12.93 -36.56
C GLU A 4 34.91 -11.42 -36.40
N MET A 5 35.04 -10.66 -37.49
CA MET A 5 34.82 -9.21 -37.46
C MET A 5 33.34 -8.87 -37.26
N LEU A 6 32.44 -9.65 -37.87
CA LEU A 6 30.99 -9.51 -37.70
C LEU A 6 30.58 -9.83 -36.25
N SER A 7 31.16 -10.88 -35.67
CA SER A 7 30.97 -11.25 -34.27
C SER A 7 31.50 -10.17 -33.31
N ALA A 8 32.69 -9.63 -33.57
CA ALA A 8 33.28 -8.56 -32.76
C ALA A 8 32.44 -7.28 -32.78
N ILE A 9 31.91 -6.87 -33.94
CA ILE A 9 31.01 -5.73 -34.06
C ILE A 9 29.70 -6.00 -33.30
N GLY A 10 29.14 -7.20 -33.42
CA GLY A 10 27.92 -7.60 -32.68
C GLY A 10 28.11 -7.56 -31.16
N GLN A 11 29.26 -8.03 -30.67
CA GLN A 11 29.62 -7.95 -29.25
C GLN A 11 29.78 -6.50 -28.78
N LEU A 12 30.42 -5.65 -29.59
CA LEU A 12 30.59 -4.23 -29.28
C LEU A 12 29.22 -3.54 -29.16
N ILE A 13 28.31 -3.78 -30.10
CA ILE A 13 26.94 -3.25 -30.07
C ILE A 13 26.17 -3.78 -28.85
N ALA A 14 26.29 -5.08 -28.56
CA ALA A 14 25.64 -5.69 -27.40
C ALA A 14 26.09 -5.06 -26.07
N VAL A 15 27.36 -4.73 -25.93
CA VAL A 15 27.88 -4.03 -24.73
C VAL A 15 27.44 -2.57 -24.70
N LEU A 16 27.54 -1.87 -25.83
CA LEU A 16 27.18 -0.45 -25.94
C LEU A 16 25.70 -0.18 -25.70
N ILE A 17 24.82 -1.13 -26.04
CA ILE A 17 23.37 -1.02 -25.80
C ILE A 17 22.97 -1.68 -24.49
N GLY A 18 23.55 -2.86 -24.19
CA GLY A 18 23.16 -3.68 -23.04
C GLY A 18 23.47 -3.02 -21.71
N ILE A 19 24.67 -2.47 -21.52
CA ILE A 19 25.05 -1.84 -20.25
C ILE A 19 24.16 -0.62 -19.94
N PRO A 20 23.93 0.34 -20.87
CA PRO A 20 23.01 1.45 -20.62
C PRO A 20 21.57 1.00 -20.36
N SER A 21 21.11 -0.06 -21.04
CA SER A 21 19.76 -0.60 -20.85
C SER A 21 19.56 -1.16 -19.42
N LEU A 22 20.56 -1.86 -18.89
CA LEU A 22 20.55 -2.37 -17.52
C LEU A 22 20.59 -1.23 -16.48
N ILE A 23 21.38 -0.19 -16.72
CA ILE A 23 21.41 1.00 -15.85
C ILE A 23 20.05 1.70 -15.84
N TYR A 24 19.46 1.89 -17.01
CA TYR A 24 18.13 2.47 -17.15
C TYR A 24 17.08 1.63 -16.41
N LEU A 25 17.10 0.31 -16.57
CA LEU A 25 16.18 -0.59 -15.86
C LEU A 25 16.36 -0.51 -14.34
N ALA A 26 17.59 -0.44 -13.83
CA ALA A 26 17.86 -0.28 -12.41
C ALA A 26 17.29 1.04 -11.86
N ILE A 27 17.43 2.14 -12.62
CA ILE A 27 16.84 3.44 -12.27
C ILE A 27 15.31 3.37 -12.35
N GLN A 28 14.77 2.70 -13.37
CA GLN A 28 13.34 2.52 -13.56
C GLN A 28 12.70 1.76 -12.40
N ILE A 29 13.28 0.64 -11.98
CA ILE A 29 12.82 -0.13 -10.82
C ILE A 29 12.86 0.72 -9.55
N ARG A 30 13.93 1.50 -9.36
CA ARG A 30 14.06 2.39 -8.19
C ARG A 30 13.01 3.51 -8.19
N ASN A 31 12.68 4.07 -9.34
CA ASN A 31 11.66 5.11 -9.47
C ASN A 31 10.23 4.53 -9.37
N GLN A 32 9.98 3.36 -9.95
CA GLN A 32 8.73 2.61 -9.78
C GLN A 32 8.48 2.26 -8.32
N GLY A 33 9.53 1.97 -7.55
CA GLY A 33 9.44 1.85 -6.09
C GLY A 33 8.73 3.05 -5.47
N LYS A 34 9.15 4.29 -5.79
CA LYS A 34 8.53 5.51 -5.26
C LYS A 34 7.07 5.70 -5.69
N GLU A 35 6.71 5.31 -6.91
CA GLU A 35 5.31 5.36 -7.37
C GLU A 35 4.45 4.33 -6.65
N SER A 36 4.96 3.12 -6.44
CA SER A 36 4.31 2.09 -5.64
C SER A 36 4.03 2.58 -4.21
N GLN A 37 5.01 3.25 -3.59
CA GLN A 37 4.84 3.85 -2.26
C GLN A 37 3.74 4.91 -2.22
N ARG A 38 3.65 5.78 -3.25
CA ARG A 38 2.60 6.80 -3.35
C ARG A 38 1.22 6.18 -3.57
N ALA A 39 1.14 5.11 -4.37
CA ALA A 39 -0.10 4.39 -4.60
C ALA A 39 -0.60 3.72 -3.30
N ALA A 40 0.30 3.07 -2.55
CA ALA A 40 0.04 2.51 -1.24
C ALA A 40 -0.48 3.55 -0.24
N ALA A 41 0.24 4.68 -0.11
CA ALA A 41 -0.18 5.78 0.77
C ALA A 41 -1.55 6.33 0.37
N SER A 42 -1.82 6.50 -0.93
CA SER A 42 -3.11 7.00 -1.42
C SER A 42 -4.25 6.02 -1.12
N MET A 43 -4.01 4.72 -1.27
CA MET A 43 -4.97 3.66 -0.95
C MET A 43 -5.31 3.64 0.54
N LEU A 44 -4.31 3.72 1.42
CA LEU A 44 -4.53 3.83 2.87
C LEU A 44 -5.32 5.08 3.23
N MET A 45 -4.97 6.23 2.63
CA MET A 45 -5.66 7.49 2.87
C MET A 45 -7.13 7.41 2.46
N ALA A 46 -7.42 6.73 1.34
CA ALA A 46 -8.78 6.48 0.88
C ALA A 46 -9.55 5.59 1.87
N HIS A 47 -8.98 4.46 2.29
CA HIS A 47 -9.61 3.57 3.28
C HIS A 47 -9.86 4.26 4.62
N TRP A 48 -8.92 5.07 5.08
CA TRP A 48 -9.09 5.87 6.29
C TRP A 48 -10.20 6.91 6.16
N THR A 49 -10.26 7.60 5.02
CA THR A 49 -11.29 8.60 4.74
C THR A 49 -12.67 7.95 4.66
N ASP A 50 -12.78 6.80 4.00
CA ASP A 50 -14.03 6.05 3.90
C ASP A 50 -14.49 5.52 5.25
N PHE A 51 -13.57 5.01 6.08
CA PHE A 51 -13.88 4.62 7.45
C PHE A 51 -14.40 5.83 8.26
N ARG A 52 -13.67 6.95 8.23
CA ARG A 52 -14.07 8.18 8.94
C ARG A 52 -15.41 8.70 8.44
N LYS A 53 -15.65 8.65 7.14
CA LYS A 53 -16.92 9.04 6.53
C LYS A 53 -18.05 8.13 6.97
N SER A 54 -17.84 6.80 7.02
CA SER A 54 -18.85 5.87 7.53
C SER A 54 -19.27 6.16 8.97
N MET A 55 -18.34 6.64 9.80
CA MET A 55 -18.60 7.03 11.19
C MET A 55 -19.26 8.41 11.29
N SER A 56 -18.88 9.34 10.42
CA SER A 56 -19.41 10.71 10.40
C SER A 56 -20.83 10.78 9.83
N ASP A 57 -21.09 10.08 8.73
CA ASP A 57 -22.34 10.17 7.98
C ASP A 57 -23.44 9.25 8.56
N ASN A 58 -23.06 8.30 9.42
CA ASN A 58 -23.99 7.36 10.04
C ASN A 58 -23.99 7.52 11.57
N ALA A 59 -24.91 8.38 12.05
CA ALA A 59 -25.09 8.64 13.47
C ALA A 59 -25.41 7.38 14.29
N ASP A 60 -26.12 6.41 13.70
CA ASP A 60 -26.43 5.12 14.34
C ASP A 60 -25.16 4.28 14.53
N LEU A 61 -24.31 4.16 13.51
CA LEU A 61 -23.02 3.48 13.64
C LEU A 61 -22.11 4.16 14.67
N ALA A 62 -22.08 5.49 14.70
CA ALA A 62 -21.33 6.25 15.71
C ALA A 62 -21.83 5.96 17.14
N ALA A 63 -23.16 5.93 17.34
CA ALA A 63 -23.76 5.62 18.62
C ALA A 63 -23.46 4.17 19.07
N ILE A 64 -23.58 3.20 18.16
CA ILE A 64 -23.21 1.80 18.39
C ILE A 64 -21.74 1.70 18.79
N HIS A 65 -20.86 2.43 18.11
CA HIS A 65 -19.43 2.44 18.44
C HIS A 65 -19.13 2.99 19.83
N LEU A 66 -19.72 4.12 20.20
CA LEU A 66 -19.53 4.71 21.51
C LEU A 66 -20.07 3.81 22.62
N ARG A 67 -21.23 3.18 22.41
CA ARG A 67 -21.80 2.20 23.35
C ARG A 67 -20.95 0.95 23.45
N GLY A 68 -20.52 0.38 22.32
CA GLY A 68 -19.68 -0.82 22.27
C GLY A 68 -18.32 -0.63 22.95
N LEU A 69 -17.73 0.56 22.85
CA LEU A 69 -16.51 0.93 23.58
C LEU A 69 -16.72 1.01 25.10
N ARG A 70 -17.93 1.35 25.56
CA ARG A 70 -18.27 1.40 26.98
C ARG A 70 -18.66 0.02 27.52
N SER A 71 -19.50 -0.72 26.80
CA SER A 71 -20.00 -2.02 27.19
C SER A 71 -20.41 -2.81 25.94
N PHE A 72 -19.61 -3.80 25.58
CA PHE A 72 -19.93 -4.68 24.46
C PHE A 72 -21.12 -5.59 24.76
N GLU A 73 -21.33 -5.97 26.02
CA GLU A 73 -22.40 -6.89 26.43
C GLU A 73 -23.79 -6.29 26.19
N GLU A 74 -23.92 -4.98 26.39
CA GLU A 74 -25.15 -4.19 26.20
C GLU A 74 -25.56 -3.99 24.73
N LEU A 75 -24.70 -4.36 23.78
CA LEU A 75 -25.06 -4.33 22.36
C LEU A 75 -25.94 -5.53 22.00
N ASP A 76 -26.94 -5.28 21.17
CA ASP A 76 -27.72 -6.35 20.55
C ASP A 76 -26.86 -7.14 19.52
N PRO A 77 -27.29 -8.34 19.08
CA PRO A 77 -26.51 -9.15 18.15
C PRO A 77 -26.14 -8.46 16.83
N VAL A 78 -27.01 -7.61 16.29
CA VAL A 78 -26.77 -6.87 15.03
C VAL A 78 -25.80 -5.72 15.27
N GLU A 79 -25.94 -5.01 16.39
CA GLU A 79 -25.02 -3.97 16.83
C GLU A 79 -23.62 -4.54 17.09
N LYS A 80 -23.51 -5.71 17.72
CA LYS A 80 -22.24 -6.43 17.92
C LYS A 80 -21.55 -6.73 16.60
N LEU A 81 -22.30 -7.20 15.60
CA LEU A 81 -21.77 -7.46 14.25
C LEU A 81 -21.27 -6.17 13.59
N ARG A 82 -22.05 -5.08 13.67
CA ARG A 82 -21.68 -3.78 13.11
C ARG A 82 -20.45 -3.18 13.78
N PHE A 83 -20.40 -3.23 15.10
CA PHE A 83 -19.25 -2.82 15.90
C PHE A 83 -18.00 -3.63 15.55
N GLY A 84 -18.11 -4.96 15.53
CA GLY A 84 -17.01 -5.86 15.17
C GLY A 84 -16.52 -5.64 13.74
N SER A 85 -17.42 -5.38 12.79
CA SER A 85 -17.06 -5.10 11.40
C SER A 85 -16.29 -3.78 11.24
N ALA A 86 -16.64 -2.78 12.02
CA ALA A 86 -15.98 -1.48 11.97
C ALA A 86 -14.64 -1.49 12.74
N LEU A 87 -14.53 -2.26 13.84
CA LEU A 87 -13.23 -2.60 14.44
C LEU A 87 -12.34 -3.41 13.48
N GLY A 88 -12.91 -4.41 12.78
CA GLY A 88 -12.19 -5.20 11.79
C GLY A 88 -11.59 -4.34 10.69
N ARG A 89 -12.34 -3.35 10.19
CA ARG A 89 -11.83 -2.36 9.23
C ARG A 89 -10.66 -1.54 9.79
N LEU A 90 -10.71 -1.16 11.06
CA LEU A 90 -9.60 -0.46 11.72
C LEU A 90 -8.36 -1.36 11.81
N PHE A 91 -8.52 -2.64 12.18
CA PHE A 91 -7.41 -3.59 12.25
C PHE A 91 -6.75 -3.83 10.89
N VAL A 92 -7.54 -4.02 9.84
CA VAL A 92 -7.00 -4.18 8.47
C VAL A 92 -6.24 -2.93 8.03
N LEU A 93 -6.72 -1.73 8.39
CA LEU A 93 -5.99 -0.50 8.10
C LEU A 93 -4.64 -0.44 8.85
N SER A 94 -4.62 -0.79 10.13
CA SER A 94 -3.38 -0.84 10.93
C SER A 94 -2.41 -1.90 10.43
N GLU A 95 -2.91 -3.07 10.05
CA GLU A 95 -2.11 -4.14 9.42
C GLU A 95 -1.54 -3.66 8.08
N GLY A 96 -2.35 -3.01 7.24
CA GLY A 96 -1.89 -2.42 5.99
C GLY A 96 -0.77 -1.40 6.20
N LEU A 97 -0.93 -0.49 7.17
CA LEU A 97 0.11 0.47 7.56
C LEU A 97 1.41 -0.24 8.00
N TYR A 98 1.31 -1.32 8.77
CA TYR A 98 2.46 -2.09 9.23
C TYR A 98 3.20 -2.77 8.07
N LEU A 99 2.45 -3.40 7.15
CA LEU A 99 3.03 -4.04 5.97
C LEU A 99 3.72 -3.02 5.07
N PHE A 100 3.13 -1.84 4.87
CA PHE A 100 3.78 -0.77 4.11
C PHE A 100 5.01 -0.18 4.81
N TYR A 101 5.04 -0.17 6.15
CA TYR A 101 6.25 0.15 6.89
C TYR A 101 7.36 -0.90 6.64
N LEU A 102 7.04 -2.19 6.70
CA LEU A 102 8.01 -3.27 6.41
C LEU A 102 8.56 -3.22 4.99
N ASP A 103 7.72 -2.85 4.01
CA ASP A 103 8.12 -2.69 2.61
C ASP A 103 8.91 -1.38 2.34
N GLY A 104 9.17 -0.58 3.37
CA GLY A 104 9.88 0.70 3.27
C GLY A 104 9.09 1.78 2.54
N ALA A 105 7.78 1.59 2.36
CA ALA A 105 6.87 2.52 1.73
C ALA A 105 6.37 3.62 2.67
N LEU A 106 6.36 3.33 3.97
CA LEU A 106 6.03 4.28 5.02
C LEU A 106 7.32 4.67 5.79
N PRO A 107 7.65 5.97 5.92
CA PRO A 107 8.67 6.44 6.86
C PRO A 107 8.37 5.97 8.28
N SER A 108 9.41 5.66 9.06
CA SER A 108 9.27 5.25 10.47
C SER A 108 8.61 6.30 11.37
N GLU A 109 8.61 7.57 10.94
CA GLU A 109 7.99 8.69 11.65
C GLU A 109 6.45 8.68 11.53
N LEU A 110 5.91 7.95 10.56
CA LEU A 110 4.47 7.89 10.24
C LEU A 110 3.80 6.59 10.71
N TRP A 111 4.56 5.69 11.35
CA TRP A 111 4.08 4.47 12.02
C TRP A 111 3.93 4.72 13.52
#